data_AF-A0A3F2V3E0-F1
#
_entry.id   AF-A0A3F2V3E0-F1
#
_cell.length_a   1.000
_cell.length_b   1.000
_cell.length_c   1.000
_cell.angle_alpha   90.00
_cell.angle_beta   90.00
_cell.angle_gamma   90.00
#
_symmetry.space_group_name_H-M   'P 1'
#
loop_
_entity.id
_entity.type
_entity.pdbx_description
1 polymer ?
#
loop_
_entity_poly.entity_id
_entity_poly.type
_entity_poly.pdbx_seq_one_letter_code
_entity_poly.pdbx_strand_id
1 'polypeptide(L)'
;MRSVLRALTCLILIVSSYSHANTETPAEASKLYIELSPSFVTNYQAQRMGYLKADVTLMVNDQKTMDAITEHMPSIRNNLVMLFSRQDENVLSSTEGKTHLREEALREVLSALESEGAPAAVEDVLFTSFLID
;
A
#
# COMPACT_ATOMS: atom_id res chain seq x y z
N MET A 1 57.00 38.67 14.56
CA MET A 1 55.55 38.70 14.86
C MET A 1 54.63 38.88 13.65
N ARG A 2 55.11 39.28 12.45
CA ARG A 2 54.27 39.46 11.25
C ARG A 2 54.04 38.19 10.41
N SER A 3 54.90 37.17 10.57
CA SER A 3 54.87 35.92 9.81
C SER A 3 53.87 34.88 10.35
N VAL A 4 53.60 34.88 11.66
CA VAL A 4 52.63 33.97 12.30
C VAL A 4 51.18 34.40 11.99
N LEU A 5 50.95 35.70 11.79
CA LEU A 5 49.62 36.26 11.50
C LEU A 5 49.11 35.88 10.10
N ARG A 6 50.01 35.66 9.12
CA ARG A 6 49.66 35.20 7.76
C ARG A 6 49.37 33.70 7.68
N ALA A 7 50.03 32.88 8.50
CA ALA A 7 49.76 31.45 8.57
C ALA A 7 48.38 31.16 9.18
N LEU A 8 47.94 31.98 10.14
CA LEU A 8 46.62 31.87 10.76
C LEU A 8 45.47 32.32 9.83
N THR A 9 45.74 33.17 8.83
CA THR A 9 44.72 33.60 7.86
C THR A 9 44.46 32.58 6.76
N CYS A 10 45.42 31.70 6.44
CA CYS A 10 45.21 30.61 5.48
C CYS A 10 44.42 29.43 6.06
N LEU A 11 44.43 29.24 7.38
CA LEU A 11 43.70 28.13 8.02
C LEU A 11 42.18 28.37 8.07
N ILE A 12 41.73 29.63 8.00
CA ILE A 12 40.31 30.01 8.07
C ILE A 12 39.60 29.86 6.71
N LEU A 13 40.33 29.86 5.60
CA LEU A 13 39.73 29.76 4.25
C LEU A 13 39.45 28.32 3.80
N ILE A 14 39.95 27.30 4.49
CA ILE A 14 39.71 25.89 4.12
C ILE A 14 38.38 25.37 4.71
N VAL A 15 37.83 26.01 5.74
CA VAL A 15 36.60 25.56 6.41
C VAL A 15 35.34 25.97 5.62
N SER A 16 35.44 26.92 4.68
CA SER A 16 34.28 27.39 3.89
C SER A 16 33.90 26.47 2.73
N SER A 17 34.67 25.42 2.45
CA SER A 17 34.42 24.49 1.33
C SER A 17 33.66 23.23 1.72
N TYR A 18 33.24 23.08 2.98
CA TYR A 18 32.22 22.08 3.33
C TYR A 18 30.83 22.63 3.02
N SER A 19 30.57 22.87 1.73
CA SER A 19 29.21 22.81 1.21
C SER A 19 28.67 21.44 1.59
N HIS A 20 27.70 21.40 2.51
CA HIS A 20 26.88 20.23 2.73
C HIS A 20 26.26 19.88 1.38
N ALA A 21 26.73 18.78 0.79
CA ALA A 21 26.00 18.07 -0.23
C ALA A 21 24.69 17.63 0.44
N ASN A 22 23.62 18.41 0.22
CA ASN A 22 22.26 17.98 0.51
C ASN A 22 21.97 16.88 -0.51
N THR A 23 22.38 15.66 -0.19
CA THR A 23 21.79 14.48 -0.81
C THR A 23 20.34 14.47 -0.35
N GLU A 24 19.47 15.14 -1.10
CA GLU A 24 18.04 14.89 -1.07
C GLU A 24 17.88 13.43 -1.50
N THR A 25 17.99 12.53 -0.52
CA THR A 25 17.37 11.22 -0.62
C THR A 25 15.93 11.49 -1.00
N PRO A 26 15.41 10.97 -2.13
CA PRO A 26 14.00 11.10 -2.45
C PRO A 26 13.23 10.68 -1.21
N ALA A 27 12.48 11.59 -0.61
CA ALA A 27 11.67 11.27 0.54
C ALA A 27 10.76 10.12 0.12
N GLU A 28 11.00 8.92 0.67
CA GLU A 28 10.09 7.80 0.48
C GLU A 28 8.71 8.30 0.87
N ALA A 29 7.78 8.36 -0.09
CA ALA A 29 6.42 8.78 0.18
C ALA A 29 5.89 7.93 1.34
N SER A 30 5.46 8.59 2.42
CA SER A 30 5.01 7.91 3.63
C SER A 30 3.79 7.05 3.28
N LYS A 31 3.92 5.73 3.41
CA LYS A 31 2.83 4.78 3.16
C LYS A 31 1.72 4.99 4.16
N LEU A 32 0.49 5.11 3.68
CA LEU A 32 -0.72 5.17 4.49
C LEU A 32 -1.46 3.83 4.38
N TYR A 33 -2.19 3.47 5.44
CA TYR A 33 -2.89 2.19 5.53
C TYR A 33 -4.34 2.42 5.94
N ILE A 34 -5.28 1.87 5.18
CA ILE A 34 -6.71 1.94 5.46
C ILE A 34 -7.32 0.54 5.51
N GLU A 35 -7.91 0.21 6.66
CA GLU A 35 -8.62 -1.05 6.84
C GLU A 35 -10.01 -0.98 6.19
N LEU A 36 -10.35 -2.01 5.42
CA LEU A 36 -11.68 -2.18 4.85
C LEU A 36 -12.57 -2.91 5.85
N SER A 37 -13.09 -2.15 6.81
CA SER A 37 -14.01 -2.63 7.84
C SER A 37 -15.47 -2.65 7.37
N PRO A 38 -16.30 -3.62 7.82
CA PRO A 38 -15.95 -4.79 8.64
C PRO A 38 -15.27 -5.90 7.81
N SER A 39 -14.85 -6.99 8.46
CA SER A 39 -14.33 -8.19 7.78
C SER A 39 -15.21 -8.64 6.62
N PHE A 40 -14.59 -9.15 5.56
CA PHE A 40 -15.31 -9.84 4.49
C PHE A 40 -15.68 -11.23 4.96
N VAL A 41 -16.96 -11.60 4.81
CA VAL A 41 -17.46 -12.95 5.05
C VAL A 41 -18.28 -13.36 3.84
N THR A 42 -17.85 -14.40 3.14
CA THR A 42 -18.52 -14.91 1.93
C THR A 42 -18.40 -16.42 1.84
N ASN A 43 -19.26 -17.04 1.03
CA ASN A 43 -19.07 -18.43 0.62
C ASN A 43 -18.07 -18.50 -0.55
N TYR A 44 -17.44 -19.66 -0.75
CA TYR A 44 -16.61 -19.95 -1.92
C TYR A 44 -17.02 -21.28 -2.59
N GLN A 45 -16.52 -21.54 -3.81
CA GLN A 45 -16.87 -22.73 -4.58
C GLN A 45 -16.06 -23.94 -4.12
N ALA A 46 -16.74 -24.94 -3.56
CA ALA A 46 -16.15 -26.23 -3.17
C ALA A 46 -17.19 -27.35 -3.22
N GLN A 47 -16.76 -28.61 -3.00
CA GLN A 47 -17.68 -29.77 -2.97
C GLN A 47 -18.76 -29.64 -1.89
N ARG A 48 -18.41 -28.99 -0.78
CA ARG A 48 -19.34 -28.49 0.24
C ARG A 48 -19.17 -26.98 0.29
N MET A 49 -20.25 -26.25 0.54
CA MET A 49 -20.18 -24.79 0.67
C MET A 49 -19.30 -24.44 1.86
N GLY A 50 -18.13 -23.86 1.57
CA GLY A 50 -17.20 -23.33 2.57
C GLY A 50 -17.34 -21.81 2.69
N TYR A 51 -16.80 -21.28 3.77
CA TYR A 51 -16.85 -19.89 4.17
C TYR A 51 -15.44 -19.31 4.24
N LEU A 52 -15.27 -18.13 3.66
CA LEU A 52 -14.08 -17.31 3.81
C LEU A 52 -14.39 -16.18 4.80
N LYS A 53 -13.48 -15.95 5.75
CA LYS A 53 -13.36 -14.70 6.49
C LYS A 53 -12.01 -14.05 6.19
N ALA A 54 -12.03 -12.81 5.71
CA ALA A 54 -10.81 -12.04 5.43
C ALA A 54 -10.88 -10.62 6.01
N ASP A 55 -9.81 -10.20 6.66
CA ASP A 55 -9.56 -8.81 7.02
C ASP A 55 -8.59 -8.23 5.98
N VAL A 56 -8.95 -7.08 5.41
CA VAL A 56 -8.25 -6.48 4.26
C VAL A 56 -7.84 -5.05 4.60
N THR A 57 -6.57 -4.74 4.38
CA THR A 57 -6.01 -3.38 4.52
C THR A 57 -5.39 -2.96 3.20
N LEU A 58 -5.69 -1.75 2.74
CA LEU A 58 -5.08 -1.18 1.54
C LEU A 58 -3.86 -0.34 1.94
N MET A 59 -2.75 -0.53 1.23
CA MET A 59 -1.57 0.33 1.32
C MET A 59 -1.61 1.37 0.20
N VAL A 60 -1.52 2.65 0.55
CA VAL A 60 -1.66 3.76 -0.40
C VAL A 60 -0.53 4.78 -0.25
N ASN A 61 -0.22 5.47 -1.35
CA ASN A 61 0.92 6.39 -1.43
C ASN A 61 0.59 7.84 -1.03
N ASP A 62 -0.69 8.20 -0.95
CA ASP A 62 -1.10 9.57 -0.67
C ASP A 62 -2.46 9.67 0.02
N GLN A 63 -2.67 10.81 0.70
CA GLN A 63 -3.90 11.12 1.43
C GLN A 63 -5.11 11.23 0.50
N LYS A 64 -4.93 11.71 -0.73
CA LYS A 64 -6.02 11.94 -1.68
C LYS A 64 -6.68 10.62 -2.09
N THR A 65 -5.87 9.57 -2.27
CA THR A 65 -6.32 8.20 -2.53
C THR A 65 -6.98 7.59 -1.29
N MET A 66 -6.46 7.86 -0.09
CA MET A 66 -7.10 7.39 1.15
C MET A 66 -8.51 7.99 1.35
N ASP A 67 -8.67 9.29 1.04
CA ASP A 67 -9.96 9.97 1.08
C ASP A 67 -10.91 9.40 0.03
N ALA A 68 -10.42 9.17 -1.20
CA ALA A 68 -11.18 8.57 -2.29
C ALA A 68 -11.67 7.14 -1.96
N ILE A 69 -10.81 6.31 -1.35
CA ILE A 69 -11.20 4.97 -0.87
C ILE A 69 -12.30 5.09 0.18
N THR A 70 -12.21 6.08 1.07
CA THR A 70 -13.21 6.31 2.11
C THR A 70 -14.56 6.67 1.51
N GLU A 71 -14.56 7.54 0.50
CA GLU A 71 -15.76 7.98 -0.22
C GLU A 71 -16.41 6.85 -1.04
N HIS A 72 -15.60 6.08 -1.77
CA HIS A 72 -16.08 5.03 -2.69
C HIS A 72 -16.03 3.62 -2.09
N MET A 73 -15.91 3.52 -0.76
CA MET A 73 -15.78 2.24 -0.05
C MET A 73 -16.86 1.21 -0.39
N PRO A 74 -18.15 1.57 -0.56
CA PRO A 74 -19.17 0.60 -0.96
C PRO A 74 -18.87 -0.09 -2.29
N SER A 75 -18.39 0.65 -3.30
CA SER A 75 -18.06 0.11 -4.63
C SER A 75 -16.85 -0.83 -4.55
N ILE A 76 -15.79 -0.40 -3.86
CA ILE A 76 -14.59 -1.21 -3.61
C ILE A 76 -14.95 -2.53 -2.93
N ARG A 77 -15.74 -2.45 -1.84
CA ARG A 77 -16.17 -3.65 -1.10
C ARG A 77 -17.03 -4.56 -1.95
N ASN A 78 -17.94 -4.03 -2.77
CA ASN A 78 -18.76 -4.84 -3.68
C ASN A 78 -17.88 -5.70 -4.59
N ASN A 79 -16.89 -5.10 -5.25
CA ASN A 79 -16.02 -5.82 -6.17
C ASN A 79 -15.22 -6.91 -5.46
N LEU A 80 -14.68 -6.60 -4.27
CA LEU A 80 -13.95 -7.60 -3.47
C LEU A 80 -14.85 -8.74 -2.98
N VAL A 81 -16.10 -8.47 -2.58
CA VAL A 81 -17.06 -9.53 -2.23
C VAL A 81 -17.31 -10.44 -3.44
N MET A 82 -17.53 -9.87 -4.62
CA MET A 82 -17.74 -10.65 -5.84
C MET A 82 -16.50 -11.48 -6.20
N LEU A 83 -15.30 -10.89 -6.11
CA LEU A 83 -14.04 -11.59 -6.32
C LEU A 83 -13.87 -12.76 -5.35
N PHE A 84 -14.09 -12.55 -4.06
CA PHE A 84 -13.92 -13.59 -3.05
C PHE A 84 -14.95 -14.71 -3.19
N SER A 85 -16.19 -14.37 -3.56
CA SER A 85 -17.28 -15.34 -3.70
C SER A 85 -17.09 -16.37 -4.82
N ARG A 86 -16.30 -16.01 -5.85
CA ARG A 86 -16.05 -16.87 -7.02
C ARG A 86 -14.83 -17.78 -6.88
N GLN A 87 -14.04 -17.65 -5.81
CA GLN A 87 -12.82 -18.42 -5.62
C GLN A 87 -13.11 -19.91 -5.34
N ASP A 88 -12.13 -20.76 -5.62
CA ASP A 88 -12.13 -22.17 -5.25
C ASP A 88 -11.18 -22.47 -4.08
N GLU A 89 -11.40 -23.62 -3.43
CA GLU A 89 -10.63 -24.04 -2.25
C GLU A 89 -9.12 -24.15 -2.49
N ASN A 90 -8.69 -24.55 -3.70
CA ASN A 90 -7.26 -24.71 -3.99
C ASN A 90 -6.55 -23.35 -4.04
N VAL A 91 -7.22 -22.33 -4.57
CA VAL A 91 -6.73 -20.94 -4.55
C VAL A 91 -6.66 -20.42 -3.11
N LEU A 92 -7.71 -20.65 -2.32
CA LEU A 92 -7.81 -20.11 -0.96
C LEU A 92 -6.89 -20.81 0.06
N SER A 93 -6.52 -22.06 -0.17
CA SER A 93 -5.68 -22.84 0.75
C SER A 93 -4.17 -22.74 0.46
N SER A 94 -3.78 -22.39 -0.77
CA SER A 94 -2.38 -22.33 -1.19
C SER A 94 -1.75 -20.94 -1.06
N THR A 95 -0.45 -20.87 -0.78
CA THR A 95 0.30 -19.60 -0.69
C THR A 95 0.35 -18.88 -2.05
N GLU A 96 0.53 -19.63 -3.13
CA GLU A 96 0.53 -19.10 -4.49
C GLU A 96 -0.84 -18.55 -4.86
N GLY A 97 -1.91 -19.31 -4.60
CA GLY A 97 -3.28 -18.86 -4.83
C GLY A 97 -3.65 -17.61 -4.04
N LYS A 98 -3.27 -17.53 -2.76
CA LYS A 98 -3.44 -16.30 -1.96
C LYS A 98 -2.66 -15.10 -2.51
N THR A 99 -1.49 -15.34 -3.10
CA THR A 99 -0.70 -14.28 -3.73
C THR A 99 -1.36 -13.78 -5.01
N HIS A 100 -1.81 -14.69 -5.86
CA HIS A 100 -2.59 -14.34 -7.04
C HIS A 100 -3.90 -13.62 -6.68
N LEU A 101 -4.61 -14.08 -5.65
CA LEU A 101 -5.84 -13.44 -5.16
C LEU A 101 -5.61 -12.01 -4.66
N ARG A 102 -4.45 -11.74 -4.06
CA ARG A 102 -4.05 -10.40 -3.65
C ARG A 102 -3.90 -9.46 -4.84
N GLU A 103 -3.24 -9.93 -5.89
CA GLU A 103 -3.06 -9.16 -7.14
C GLU A 103 -4.39 -8.89 -7.84
N GLU A 104 -5.28 -9.89 -7.88
CA GLU A 104 -6.65 -9.71 -8.37
C GLU A 104 -7.43 -8.71 -7.52
N ALA A 105 -7.34 -8.78 -6.20
CA ALA A 105 -7.98 -7.82 -5.31
C ALA A 105 -7.49 -6.39 -5.55
N LEU A 106 -6.18 -6.21 -5.77
CA LEU A 106 -5.63 -4.91 -6.13
C LEU A 106 -6.24 -4.38 -7.43
N ARG A 107 -6.35 -5.24 -8.46
CA ARG A 107 -7.00 -4.88 -9.74
C ARG A 107 -8.46 -4.46 -9.55
N GLU A 108 -9.22 -5.17 -8.74
CA GLU A 108 -10.64 -4.87 -8.45
C GLU A 108 -10.81 -3.55 -7.68
N VAL A 109 -9.90 -3.23 -6.76
CA VAL A 109 -9.87 -1.95 -6.02
C VAL A 109 -9.57 -0.79 -6.97
N LEU A 110 -8.54 -0.93 -7.81
CA LEU A 110 -8.17 0.09 -8.79
C LEU A 110 -9.31 0.32 -9.79
N SER A 111 -9.92 -0.76 -10.29
CA SER A 111 -11.06 -0.68 -11.22
C SER A 111 -12.26 0.05 -10.60
N ALA A 112 -12.54 -0.17 -9.30
CA ALA A 112 -13.61 0.54 -8.60
C ALA A 112 -13.33 2.05 -8.54
N LEU A 113 -12.11 2.46 -8.20
CA LEU A 113 -11.71 3.87 -8.13
C LEU A 113 -11.70 4.53 -9.53
N GLU A 114 -11.16 3.84 -10.52
CA GLU A 114 -11.11 4.33 -11.91
C GLU A 114 -12.51 4.55 -12.50
N SER A 115 -13.45 3.66 -12.21
CA SER A 115 -14.84 3.78 -12.67
C SER A 115 -15.55 5.02 -12.12
N GLU A 116 -15.13 5.49 -10.95
CA GLU A 116 -15.63 6.72 -10.31
C GLU A 116 -14.82 7.96 -10.73
N GLY A 117 -13.76 7.80 -11.53
CA GLY A 117 -12.84 8.88 -11.89
C GLY A 117 -12.00 9.39 -10.71
N ALA A 118 -11.80 8.54 -9.70
CA ALA A 118 -11.17 8.89 -8.44
C ALA A 118 -9.65 8.62 -8.46
N PRO A 119 -8.86 9.29 -7.58
CA PRO A 119 -7.46 8.97 -7.36
C PRO A 119 -7.26 7.50 -6.96
N ALA A 120 -6.28 6.84 -7.56
CA ALA A 120 -6.07 5.39 -7.44
C ALA A 120 -4.61 5.01 -7.17
N ALA A 121 -3.87 5.77 -6.35
CA ALA A 121 -2.49 5.45 -5.99
C ALA A 121 -2.38 4.35 -4.91
N VAL A 122 -3.11 3.24 -5.12
CA VAL A 122 -3.07 2.04 -4.26
C VAL A 122 -1.89 1.19 -4.67
N GLU A 123 -1.03 0.85 -3.72
CA GLU A 123 0.19 0.08 -3.96
C GLU A 123 -0.03 -1.42 -3.78
N ASP A 124 -0.74 -1.83 -2.72
CA ASP A 124 -0.96 -3.24 -2.42
C ASP A 124 -2.24 -3.45 -1.60
N VAL A 125 -2.70 -4.70 -1.61
CA VAL A 125 -3.77 -5.22 -0.75
C VAL A 125 -3.15 -6.17 0.26
N LEU A 126 -3.40 -5.94 1.54
CA LEU A 126 -2.86 -6.77 2.62
C LEU A 126 -3.99 -7.60 3.23
N PHE A 127 -3.87 -8.93 3.17
CA PHE A 127 -4.72 -9.82 3.96
C PHE A 127 -4.13 -9.94 5.36
N THR A 128 -4.70 -9.21 6.31
CA THR A 128 -4.24 -9.18 7.72
C THR A 128 -4.85 -10.31 8.56
N SER A 129 -5.92 -10.92 8.06
CA SER A 129 -6.51 -12.19 8.53
C SER A 129 -7.10 -12.93 7.33
N PHE A 130 -6.94 -14.25 7.28
CA PHE A 130 -7.46 -15.06 6.18
C PHE A 130 -7.78 -16.49 6.65
N LEU A 131 -9.06 -16.76 6.83
CA LEU A 131 -9.57 -18.01 7.40
C LEU A 131 -10.57 -18.64 6.44
N ILE A 132 -10.43 -19.94 6.20
CA ILE A 132 -11.41 -20.78 5.52
C ILE A 132 -11.80 -21.95 6.43
N ASP A 133 -12.98 -22.52 6.25
CA ASP A 133 -13.51 -23.63 7.07
C ASP A 133 -13.64 -24.98 6.33
#